data_AF-A0AA88Y8S8-F1
#
_entry.id   AF-A0AA88Y8S8-F1
#
_cell.length_a   1.000
_cell.length_b   1.000
_cell.length_c   1.000
_cell.angle_alpha   90.00
_cell.angle_beta   90.00
_cell.angle_gamma   90.00
#
_symmetry.space_group_name_H-M   'P 1'
#
loop_
_entity.id
_entity.type
_entity.pdbx_description
1 polymer ?
#
loop_
_entity_poly.entity_id
_entity_poly.type
_entity_poly.pdbx_seq_one_letter_code
_entity_poly.pdbx_strand_id
1 'polypeptide(L)'
;MNIIVNFADENGQLQDLACSTKETKSESDVKKKYGVIDFADMAYSCYIFEIGRVLMSFMKDLPGLDPRYLVGYFLSGYLRHRKLSKEELDLLPDCINGVLCQCIVIGDRDFRKHPKDANLRTKIEFAWSQLYKVKSVSLQDFHDIWGSILQQDGIHEQSLVHDDIQSDIRTQNTDVIV
;
A
#
# COMPACT_ATOMS: atom_id res chain seq x y z
N MET A 1 4.73 -6.56 7.27
CA MET A 1 3.86 -6.41 6.09
C MET A 1 2.95 -7.62 5.98
N ASN A 2 1.63 -7.46 5.95
CA ASN A 2 0.69 -8.53 5.60
C ASN A 2 0.39 -8.36 4.12
N ILE A 3 1.04 -9.16 3.28
CA ILE A 3 0.80 -9.14 1.84
C ILE A 3 -0.33 -10.12 1.58
N ILE A 4 -1.49 -9.59 1.17
CA ILE A 4 -2.53 -10.44 0.59
C ILE A 4 -2.31 -10.44 -0.92
N VAL A 5 -2.10 -11.63 -1.47
CA VAL A 5 -1.97 -11.84 -2.92
C VAL A 5 -3.18 -12.65 -3.33
N ASN A 6 -3.97 -12.12 -4.26
CA ASN A 6 -5.05 -12.85 -4.90
C ASN A 6 -4.69 -13.04 -6.38
N PHE A 7 -5.08 -14.16 -6.97
CA PHE A 7 -4.92 -14.42 -8.40
C PHE A 7 -6.27 -14.69 -9.04
N ALA A 8 -6.44 -14.27 -10.30
CA ALA A 8 -7.62 -14.65 -11.07
C ALA A 8 -7.44 -16.08 -11.57
N ASP A 9 -8.44 -16.94 -11.33
CA ASP A 9 -8.51 -18.25 -11.94
C ASP A 9 -8.90 -18.17 -13.44
N GLU A 10 -9.00 -19.32 -14.09
CA GLU A 10 -9.37 -19.44 -15.50
C GLU A 10 -10.77 -18.86 -15.83
N ASN A 11 -11.62 -18.67 -14.82
CA ASN A 11 -12.95 -18.07 -14.94
C ASN A 11 -12.96 -16.59 -14.53
N GLY A 12 -11.80 -16.00 -14.22
CA GLY A 12 -11.66 -14.62 -13.79
C GLY A 12 -12.06 -14.37 -12.32
N GLN A 13 -12.31 -15.42 -11.54
CA GLN A 13 -12.64 -15.27 -10.11
C GLN A 13 -11.36 -15.10 -9.29
N LEU A 14 -11.38 -14.15 -8.36
CA LEU A 14 -10.24 -13.91 -7.47
C LEU A 14 -10.17 -15.01 -6.40
N GLN A 15 -9.02 -15.67 -6.33
CA GLN A 15 -8.70 -16.70 -5.36
C GLN A 15 -7.56 -16.23 -4.46
N ASP A 16 -7.68 -16.49 -3.15
CA ASP A 16 -6.62 -16.20 -2.19
C ASP A 16 -5.39 -17.08 -2.47
N LEU A 17 -4.21 -16.46 -2.54
CA LEU A 17 -2.94 -17.18 -2.52
C LEU A 17 -2.68 -17.63 -1.07
N ALA A 18 -3.39 -18.68 -0.62
CA ALA A 18 -3.32 -19.13 0.76
C ALA A 18 -1.89 -19.58 1.15
N CYS A 19 -1.23 -18.79 2.00
CA CYS A 19 0.00 -19.18 2.68
C CYS A 19 -0.34 -20.02 3.92
N SER A 20 -0.66 -21.30 3.74
CA SER A 20 -0.85 -22.21 4.87
C SER A 20 0.51 -22.60 5.47
N THR A 21 0.75 -22.23 6.74
CA THR A 21 1.90 -22.67 7.55
C THR A 21 1.79 -24.12 8.03
N LYS A 22 0.75 -24.86 7.64
CA LYS A 22 0.59 -26.27 8.00
C LYS A 22 1.00 -27.15 6.81
N GLU A 23 2.12 -27.84 6.98
CA GLU A 23 2.53 -28.97 6.14
C GLU A 23 1.53 -30.12 6.30
N THR A 24 0.42 -30.07 5.58
CA THR A 24 -0.42 -31.24 5.37
C THR A 24 0.02 -31.91 4.08
N LYS A 25 0.42 -33.18 4.17
CA LYS A 25 1.00 -34.09 3.15
C LYS A 25 0.22 -34.28 1.83
N SER A 26 -0.73 -33.39 1.51
CA SER A 26 -1.36 -33.29 0.20
C SER A 26 -1.29 -31.82 -0.27
N GLU A 27 -0.08 -31.31 -0.45
CA GLU A 27 0.10 -29.92 -0.87
C GLU A 27 -0.22 -29.74 -2.35
N SER A 28 -1.30 -28.99 -2.59
CA SER A 28 -1.76 -28.50 -3.89
C SER A 28 -0.69 -27.67 -4.61
N ASP A 29 -0.61 -27.81 -5.93
CA ASP A 29 0.37 -27.21 -6.85
C ASP A 29 0.52 -25.66 -6.76
N VAL A 30 -0.37 -24.98 -6.02
CA VAL A 30 -0.39 -23.51 -5.89
C VAL A 30 0.82 -22.98 -5.12
N LYS A 31 1.28 -23.66 -4.05
CA LYS A 31 2.48 -23.24 -3.27
C LYS A 31 3.77 -23.31 -4.09
N LYS A 32 3.81 -24.15 -5.14
CA LYS A 32 4.97 -24.28 -6.03
C LYS A 32 5.04 -23.21 -7.12
N LYS A 33 3.98 -22.42 -7.32
CA LYS A 33 3.84 -21.56 -8.51
C LYS A 33 4.11 -20.07 -8.27
N TYR A 34 3.89 -19.57 -7.05
CA TYR A 34 3.97 -18.14 -6.77
C TYR A 34 4.69 -17.85 -5.45
N GLY A 35 5.47 -16.78 -5.43
CA GLY A 35 6.16 -16.30 -4.25
C GLY A 35 6.32 -14.78 -4.29
N VAL A 36 6.34 -14.16 -3.13
CA VAL A 36 6.81 -12.78 -2.97
C VAL A 36 8.32 -12.82 -2.87
N ILE A 37 9.00 -11.85 -3.45
CA ILE A 37 10.47 -11.72 -3.44
C ILE A 37 10.87 -10.30 -3.01
N ASP A 38 12.18 -10.05 -2.93
CA ASP A 38 12.76 -8.71 -2.69
C ASP A 38 12.48 -8.12 -1.29
N PHE A 39 12.89 -8.85 -0.25
CA PHE A 39 12.71 -8.49 1.16
C PHE A 39 13.84 -7.61 1.75
N ALA A 40 14.82 -7.20 0.93
CA ALA A 40 16.05 -6.58 1.41
C ALA A 40 15.82 -5.23 2.12
N ASP A 41 14.74 -4.53 1.75
CA ASP A 41 14.37 -3.22 2.29
C ASP A 41 13.27 -3.28 3.37
N MET A 42 12.96 -4.48 3.90
CA MET A 42 11.92 -4.60 4.92
C MET A 42 12.33 -3.92 6.23
N ALA A 43 11.39 -3.15 6.77
CA ALA A 43 11.53 -2.49 8.07
C ALA A 43 10.26 -2.64 8.89
N TYR A 44 10.38 -2.47 10.21
CA TYR A 44 9.23 -2.32 11.09
C TYR A 44 8.68 -0.89 10.93
N SER A 45 7.45 -0.78 10.41
CA SER A 45 6.82 0.49 10.03
C SER A 45 5.29 0.39 10.16
N CYS A 46 4.60 1.54 10.12
CA CYS A 46 3.15 1.58 10.01
C CYS A 46 2.70 1.07 8.63
N TYR A 47 1.64 0.26 8.59
CA TYR A 47 1.16 -0.35 7.34
C TYR A 47 0.80 0.68 6.26
N ILE A 48 0.28 1.85 6.64
CA ILE A 48 -0.06 2.92 5.70
C ILE A 48 1.13 3.46 4.90
N PHE A 49 2.37 3.32 5.41
CA PHE A 49 3.57 3.67 4.65
C PHE A 49 3.84 2.68 3.51
N GLU A 50 3.62 1.39 3.76
CA GLU A 50 3.71 0.35 2.73
C GLU A 50 2.60 0.51 1.70
N ILE A 51 1.39 0.89 2.13
CA ILE A 51 0.30 1.21 1.20
C ILE A 51 0.70 2.39 0.31
N GLY A 52 1.24 3.48 0.88
CA GLY A 52 1.73 4.62 0.10
C GLY A 52 2.78 4.23 -0.95
N ARG A 53 3.69 3.29 -0.61
CA ARG A 53 4.68 2.70 -1.54
C ARG A 53 4.03 1.93 -2.69
N VAL A 54 3.07 1.06 -2.38
CA VAL A 54 2.34 0.29 -3.41
C VAL A 54 1.59 1.23 -4.35
N LEU A 55 0.89 2.23 -3.81
CA LEU A 55 0.13 3.19 -4.61
C LEU A 55 1.03 4.02 -5.52
N MET A 56 2.19 4.47 -5.02
CA MET A 56 3.19 5.14 -5.85
C MET A 56 3.67 4.25 -7.01
N SER A 57 3.84 2.94 -6.77
CA SER A 57 4.21 2.00 -7.85
C SER A 57 3.10 1.90 -8.89
N PHE A 58 1.85 1.73 -8.46
CA PHE A 58 0.73 1.64 -9.40
C PHE A 58 0.51 2.92 -10.20
N MET A 59 0.71 4.11 -9.61
CA MET A 59 0.65 5.37 -10.37
C MET A 59 1.67 5.41 -11.50
N LYS A 60 2.82 4.73 -11.34
CA LYS A 60 3.86 4.63 -12.36
C LYS A 60 3.48 3.64 -13.46
N ASP A 61 2.92 2.50 -13.08
CA ASP A 61 2.55 1.43 -14.00
C ASP A 61 1.25 1.74 -14.76
N LEU A 62 0.39 2.60 -14.19
CA LEU A 62 -0.90 3.03 -14.72
C LEU A 62 -0.98 4.56 -14.86
N PRO A 63 -0.11 5.20 -15.69
CA PRO A 63 0.04 6.67 -15.72
C PRO A 63 -1.20 7.42 -16.22
N GLY A 64 -2.16 6.74 -16.85
CA GLY A 64 -3.42 7.29 -17.34
C GLY A 64 -4.57 7.25 -16.34
N LEU A 65 -4.40 6.56 -15.20
CA LEU A 65 -5.44 6.48 -14.18
C LEU A 65 -5.25 7.59 -13.16
N ASP A 66 -6.36 8.26 -12.80
CA ASP A 66 -6.36 9.27 -11.76
C ASP A 66 -5.98 8.61 -10.41
N PRO A 67 -4.99 9.16 -9.67
CA PRO A 67 -4.55 8.65 -8.38
C PRO A 67 -5.68 8.35 -7.40
N ARG A 68 -6.75 9.16 -7.37
CA ARG A 68 -7.88 9.01 -6.44
C ARG A 68 -8.61 7.69 -6.66
N TYR A 69 -8.86 7.34 -7.92
CA TYR A 69 -9.51 6.08 -8.30
C TYR A 69 -8.60 4.88 -8.06
N LEU A 70 -7.32 5.03 -8.40
CA LEU A 70 -6.31 4.00 -8.16
C LEU A 70 -6.24 3.61 -6.68
N VAL A 71 -6.23 4.60 -5.78
CA VAL A 71 -6.29 4.35 -4.33
C VAL A 71 -7.59 3.66 -3.94
N GLY A 72 -8.73 4.13 -4.44
CA GLY A 72 -10.04 3.52 -4.13
C GLY A 72 -10.12 2.03 -4.51
N TYR A 73 -9.67 1.67 -5.72
CA TYR A 73 -9.64 0.26 -6.16
C TYR A 73 -8.66 -0.59 -5.34
N PHE A 74 -7.50 -0.04 -4.97
CA PHE A 74 -6.59 -0.75 -4.10
C PHE A 74 -7.21 -1.00 -2.71
N LEU A 75 -7.80 0.04 -2.12
CA LEU A 75 -8.45 -0.04 -0.81
C LEU A 75 -9.60 -1.04 -0.82
N SER A 76 -10.37 -1.13 -1.90
CA SER A 76 -11.50 -2.08 -1.98
C SER A 76 -11.06 -3.55 -1.95
N GLY A 77 -9.84 -3.86 -2.40
CA GLY A 77 -9.22 -5.17 -2.21
C GLY A 77 -8.59 -5.32 -0.82
N TYR A 78 -7.76 -4.35 -0.43
CA TYR A 78 -6.99 -4.42 0.82
C TYR A 78 -7.87 -4.53 2.07
N LEU A 79 -8.94 -3.73 2.12
CA LEU A 79 -9.84 -3.63 3.28
C LEU A 79 -10.67 -4.89 3.51
N ARG A 80 -10.78 -5.81 2.53
CA ARG A 80 -11.42 -7.12 2.71
C ARG A 80 -10.67 -8.02 3.69
N HIS A 81 -9.37 -7.79 3.85
CA HIS A 81 -8.51 -8.63 4.68
C HIS A 81 -7.92 -7.88 5.88
N ARG A 82 -7.72 -6.56 5.76
CA ARG A 82 -7.21 -5.73 6.85
C ARG A 82 -7.93 -4.39 6.91
N LYS A 83 -8.53 -4.13 8.06
CA LYS A 83 -9.13 -2.82 8.37
C LYS A 83 -8.05 -1.76 8.58
N LEU A 84 -8.37 -0.54 8.18
CA LEU A 84 -7.63 0.67 8.52
C LEU A 84 -8.54 1.54 9.37
N SER A 85 -7.99 2.22 10.37
CA SER A 85 -8.75 3.24 11.11
C SER A 85 -9.06 4.45 10.23
N LYS A 86 -9.98 5.30 10.69
CA LYS A 86 -10.26 6.57 10.02
C LYS A 86 -9.00 7.44 9.95
N GLU A 87 -8.22 7.51 11.03
CA GLU A 87 -6.98 8.28 11.08
C GLU A 87 -5.94 7.75 10.09
N GLU A 88 -5.82 6.42 9.97
CA GLU A 88 -4.96 5.79 8.97
C GLU A 88 -5.38 6.13 7.53
N LEU A 89 -6.69 6.17 7.25
CA LEU A 89 -7.22 6.57 5.95
C LEU A 89 -7.02 8.06 5.67
N ASP A 90 -7.28 8.92 6.65
CA ASP A 90 -7.13 10.37 6.54
C ASP A 90 -5.66 10.75 6.29
N LEU A 91 -4.69 10.00 6.85
CA LEU A 91 -3.25 10.20 6.67
C LEU A 91 -2.68 9.61 5.38
N LEU A 92 -3.46 8.82 4.64
CA LEU A 92 -2.95 8.11 3.48
C LEU A 92 -2.42 9.03 2.36
N PRO A 93 -3.07 10.16 2.01
CA PRO A 93 -2.53 11.11 1.04
C PRO A 93 -1.17 11.69 1.45
N ASP A 94 -0.98 11.97 2.75
CA ASP A 94 0.29 12.44 3.29
C ASP A 94 1.38 11.36 3.24
N CYS A 95 1.02 10.10 3.49
CA CYS A 95 1.93 8.97 3.32
C CYS A 95 2.40 8.83 1.86
N ILE A 96 1.49 8.96 0.90
CA ILE A 96 1.82 8.95 -0.54
C ILE A 96 2.76 10.11 -0.87
N ASN A 97 2.46 11.32 -0.38
CA ASN A 97 3.33 12.48 -0.56
C ASN A 97 4.74 12.23 0.03
N GLY A 98 4.82 11.63 1.22
CA GLY A 98 6.09 11.26 1.85
C GLY A 98 6.93 10.29 1.02
N VAL A 99 6.29 9.26 0.46
CA VAL A 99 6.94 8.30 -0.44
C VAL A 99 7.42 8.97 -1.74
N LEU A 100 6.63 9.86 -2.32
CA LEU A 100 7.03 10.62 -3.51
C LEU A 100 8.22 11.54 -3.22
N CYS A 101 8.22 12.23 -2.09
CA CYS A 101 9.36 13.01 -1.61
C CYS A 101 10.61 12.14 -1.43
N GLN A 102 10.47 10.96 -0.83
CA GLN A 102 11.57 10.02 -0.67
C GLN A 102 12.12 9.57 -2.04
N CYS A 103 11.24 9.26 -3.00
CA CYS A 103 11.62 8.90 -4.37
C CYS A 103 12.43 10.02 -5.05
N ILE A 104 12.03 11.27 -4.87
CA ILE A 104 12.75 12.45 -5.39
C ILE A 104 14.13 12.58 -4.75
N VAL A 105 14.23 12.55 -3.42
CA VAL A 105 15.49 12.76 -2.70
C VAL A 105 16.50 11.66 -3.01
N ILE A 106 16.06 10.40 -2.98
CA ILE A 106 16.91 9.24 -3.32
C ILE A 106 17.29 9.30 -4.80
N GLY A 107 16.31 9.58 -5.67
CA GLY A 107 16.52 9.68 -7.11
C GLY A 107 17.55 10.75 -7.47
N ASP A 108 17.45 11.95 -6.90
CA ASP A 108 18.40 13.05 -7.17
C ASP A 108 19.82 12.68 -6.71
N ARG A 109 19.95 12.09 -5.52
CA ARG A 109 21.23 11.58 -5.02
C ARG A 109 21.84 10.56 -5.98
N ASP A 110 21.04 9.62 -6.47
CA ASP A 110 21.51 8.55 -7.36
C ASP A 110 21.82 9.09 -8.76
N PHE A 111 21.04 10.05 -9.26
CA PHE A 111 21.30 10.75 -10.52
C PHE A 111 22.62 11.52 -10.49
N ARG A 112 22.96 12.18 -9.37
CA ARG A 112 24.27 12.84 -9.22
C ARG A 112 25.44 11.87 -9.35
N LYS A 113 25.27 10.61 -8.91
CA LYS A 113 26.29 9.56 -9.05
C LYS A 113 26.31 8.97 -10.46
N HIS A 114 25.15 8.91 -11.11
CA HIS A 114 24.96 8.28 -12.43
C HIS A 114 24.23 9.23 -13.41
N PRO A 115 24.83 10.37 -13.78
CA PRO A 115 24.12 11.44 -14.51
C PRO A 115 23.73 11.09 -15.94
N LYS A 116 24.25 9.96 -16.48
CA LYS A 116 23.90 9.46 -17.81
C LYS A 116 22.72 8.48 -17.80
N ASP A 117 22.23 8.08 -16.62
CA ASP A 117 21.08 7.20 -16.53
C ASP A 117 19.79 8.01 -16.68
N ALA A 118 19.23 7.98 -17.89
CA ALA A 118 17.99 8.66 -18.21
C ALA A 118 16.80 8.13 -17.38
N ASN A 119 16.83 6.87 -16.92
CA ASN A 119 15.73 6.29 -16.15
C ASN A 119 15.60 6.95 -14.78
N LEU A 120 16.73 7.34 -14.17
CA LEU A 120 16.73 8.06 -12.88
C LEU A 120 16.06 9.42 -13.03
N ARG A 121 16.39 10.15 -14.10
CA ARG A 121 15.77 11.44 -14.39
C ARG A 121 14.26 11.31 -14.62
N THR A 122 13.83 10.37 -15.48
CA THR A 122 12.41 10.11 -15.73
C THR A 122 11.65 9.75 -14.45
N LYS A 123 12.27 8.96 -13.55
CA LYS A 123 11.68 8.60 -12.26
C LYS A 123 11.47 9.81 -11.36
N ILE A 124 12.44 10.73 -11.27
CA ILE A 124 12.35 11.96 -10.48
C ILE A 124 11.25 12.88 -11.05
N GLU A 125 11.24 13.09 -12.37
CA GLU A 125 10.24 13.92 -13.04
C GLU A 125 8.81 13.37 -12.85
N PHE A 126 8.66 12.05 -12.95
CA PHE A 126 7.41 11.36 -12.62
C PHE A 126 6.98 11.63 -11.18
N ALA A 127 7.88 11.45 -10.21
CA ALA A 127 7.55 11.62 -8.79
C ALA A 127 7.13 13.05 -8.47
N TRP A 128 7.79 14.06 -9.05
CA TRP A 128 7.37 15.45 -8.95
C TRP A 128 5.97 15.68 -9.52
N SER A 129 5.69 15.15 -10.72
CA SER A 129 4.38 15.29 -11.37
C SER A 129 3.26 14.72 -10.49
N GLN A 130 3.44 13.53 -9.94
CA GLN A 130 2.45 12.91 -9.05
C GLN A 130 2.32 13.66 -7.73
N LEU A 131 3.42 14.17 -7.16
CA LEU A 131 3.38 14.95 -5.92
C LEU A 131 2.50 16.19 -6.06
N TYR A 132 2.61 16.90 -7.19
CA TYR A 132 1.75 18.05 -7.48
C TYR A 132 0.28 17.65 -7.64
N LYS A 133 0.00 16.53 -8.34
CA LYS A 133 -1.36 16.03 -8.50
C LYS A 133 -2.00 15.69 -7.15
N VAL A 134 -1.33 14.87 -6.34
CA VAL A 134 -1.85 14.44 -5.02
C VAL A 134 -2.06 15.64 -4.10
N LYS A 135 -1.11 16.59 -4.06
CA LYS A 135 -1.26 17.83 -3.26
C LYS A 135 -2.37 18.77 -3.73
N SER A 136 -2.76 18.71 -5.00
CA SER A 136 -3.81 19.57 -5.54
C SER A 136 -5.23 19.07 -5.25
N VAL A 137 -5.36 17.86 -4.72
CA VAL A 137 -6.63 17.21 -4.38
C VAL A 137 -6.93 17.45 -2.90
N SER A 138 -8.18 17.82 -2.57
CA SER A 138 -8.58 17.96 -1.18
C SER A 138 -8.78 16.57 -0.53
N LEU A 139 -8.58 16.48 0.78
CA LEU A 139 -8.85 15.24 1.51
C LEU A 139 -10.31 14.79 1.31
N GLN A 140 -11.26 15.73 1.24
CA GLN A 140 -12.67 15.43 1.00
C GLN A 140 -12.88 14.76 -0.36
N ASP A 141 -12.24 15.24 -1.43
CA ASP A 141 -12.36 14.63 -2.76
C ASP A 141 -11.83 13.19 -2.79
N PHE A 142 -10.80 12.90 -2.00
CA PHE A 142 -10.33 11.53 -1.79
C PHE A 142 -11.41 10.68 -1.12
N HIS A 143 -11.95 11.14 0.01
CA HIS A 143 -13.01 10.42 0.73
C HIS A 143 -14.25 10.18 -0.13
N ASP A 144 -14.68 11.16 -0.92
CA ASP A 144 -15.88 11.04 -1.75
C ASP A 144 -15.71 9.92 -2.80
N ILE A 145 -14.55 9.88 -3.47
CA ILE A 145 -14.25 8.85 -4.47
C ILE A 145 -14.05 7.48 -3.81
N TRP A 146 -13.29 7.42 -2.72
CA TRP A 146 -13.04 6.16 -2.03
C TRP A 146 -14.31 5.58 -1.45
N GLY A 147 -15.12 6.41 -0.78
CA GLY A 147 -16.42 6.02 -0.24
C GLY A 147 -17.33 5.49 -1.33
N SER A 148 -17.39 6.13 -2.50
CA SER A 148 -18.19 5.65 -3.63
C SER A 148 -17.76 4.26 -4.12
N ILE A 149 -16.46 4.03 -4.29
CA ILE A 149 -15.91 2.74 -4.75
C ILE A 149 -16.13 1.64 -3.69
N LEU A 150 -15.87 1.95 -2.42
CA LEU A 150 -16.04 1.00 -1.32
C LEU A 150 -17.51 0.58 -1.16
N GLN A 151 -18.44 1.53 -1.29
CA GLN A 151 -19.87 1.22 -1.27
C GLN A 151 -20.30 0.31 -2.43
N GLN A 152 -19.77 0.53 -3.64
CA GLN A 152 -20.04 -0.33 -4.80
C GLN A 152 -19.58 -1.77 -4.57
N ASP A 153 -18.45 -1.94 -3.87
CA ASP A 153 -17.88 -3.25 -3.53
C ASP A 153 -18.49 -3.88 -2.25
N GLY A 154 -19.54 -3.27 -1.67
CA GLY A 154 -20.22 -3.77 -0.47
C GLY A 154 -19.43 -3.56 0.82
N ILE A 155 -18.40 -2.70 0.82
CA ILE A 155 -17.60 -2.34 1.99
C ILE A 155 -18.21 -1.05 2.57
N HIS A 156 -19.04 -1.19 3.61
CA HIS A 156 -19.65 -0.05 4.30
C HIS A 156 -18.71 0.58 5.32
N GLU A 157 -18.74 1.90 5.50
CA GLU A 157 -17.88 2.66 6.45
C GLU A 157 -17.92 2.14 7.89
N GLN A 158 -19.03 1.52 8.32
CA GLN A 158 -19.16 0.86 9.62
C GLN A 158 -18.19 -0.31 9.82
N SER A 159 -17.56 -0.79 8.74
CA SER A 159 -16.51 -1.82 8.75
C SER A 159 -15.13 -1.26 9.08
N LEU A 160 -14.94 0.07 8.98
CA LEU A 160 -13.66 0.79 9.03
C LEU A 160 -13.39 1.44 10.40
N VAL A 161 -14.37 1.41 11.31
CA VAL A 161 -14.23 1.94 12.66
C VAL A 161 -13.81 0.81 13.59
N HIS A 162 -12.64 0.95 14.22
CA HIS A 162 -12.31 0.20 15.41
C HIS A 162 -12.80 1.04 16.60
N ASP A 163 -13.84 0.58 17.29
CA ASP A 163 -14.02 0.92 18.70
C ASP A 163 -12.92 0.18 19.47
N ASP A 164 -12.25 0.87 20.40
CA ASP A 164 -11.23 0.38 21.35
C ASP A 164 -9.74 0.55 20.98
N ILE A 165 -9.27 1.80 21.02
CA ILE A 165 -7.90 2.07 21.51
C ILE A 165 -8.00 2.29 23.04
N GLN A 166 -8.11 1.22 23.82
CA GLN A 166 -7.77 1.28 25.26
C GLN A 166 -7.03 0.07 25.85
N SER A 167 -6.78 -1.04 25.13
CA SER A 167 -6.13 -2.21 25.78
C SER A 167 -4.61 -2.32 25.63
N ASP A 168 -3.97 -1.77 24.59
CA ASP A 168 -2.62 -2.28 24.23
C ASP A 168 -1.43 -1.39 24.62
N ILE A 169 -1.64 -0.35 25.45
CA ILE A 169 -0.53 0.52 25.94
C ILE A 169 0.04 0.08 27.31
N ARG A 170 -0.50 -0.95 27.98
CA ARG A 170 0.06 -1.42 29.27
C ARG A 170 0.74 -2.77 29.17
N THR A 171 2.04 -2.75 28.81
CA THR A 171 3.18 -3.29 29.60
C THR A 171 4.35 -3.67 28.69
N GLN A 172 5.21 -2.70 28.37
CA GLN A 172 6.63 -2.97 28.22
C GLN A 172 7.37 -2.04 29.18
N ASN A 173 7.28 -2.37 30.46
CA ASN A 173 8.20 -1.89 31.47
C ASN A 173 9.45 -2.76 31.41
N THR A 174 10.57 -2.10 31.13
CA THR A 174 11.87 -2.30 31.77
C THR A 174 12.34 -3.73 31.99
N ASP A 175 13.31 -4.16 31.16
CA ASP A 175 14.52 -4.81 31.68
C ASP A 175 15.72 -4.40 30.81
N VAL A 176 16.43 -3.39 31.31
CA VAL A 176 17.84 -3.18 31.00
C VAL A 176 18.60 -4.24 31.76
N ILE A 177 19.27 -5.14 31.06
CA ILE A 177 20.34 -5.95 31.64
C ILE A 177 21.63 -5.58 30.91
N VAL A 178 22.61 -5.24 31.76
CA VAL A 178 23.95 -4.70 31.53
C VAL A 178 24.76 -5.48 30.51
#